data_AF-A0A3D5VDX5-F1
#
_entry.id   AF-A0A3D5VDX5-F1
#
_cell.length_a   1.000
_cell.length_b   1.000
_cell.length_c   1.000
_cell.angle_alpha   90.00
_cell.angle_beta   90.00
_cell.angle_gamma   90.00
#
_symmetry.space_group_name_H-M   'P 1'
#
loop_
_entity.id
_entity.type
_entity.pdbx_description
1 polymer ?
#
loop_
_entity_poly.entity_id
_entity_poly.type
_entity_poly.pdbx_seq_one_letter_code
_entity_poly.pdbx_strand_id
1 'polypeptide(L)' 'MPRITVDPNYCKGCGLCIEACPKKIIRFSEDINAKGYHYAECSDQKSCIGCKLCYITCPDVAITVEK' A
#
# COMPACT_ATOMS: atom_id res chain seq x y z
N MET A 1 2.04 -17.19 -1.84
CA MET A 1 1.63 -16.23 -2.90
C MET A 1 1.88 -14.87 -2.32
N PRO A 2 2.54 -13.96 -3.05
CA PRO A 2 2.90 -12.66 -2.48
C PRO A 2 1.69 -11.90 -1.97
N ARG A 3 1.76 -11.41 -0.73
CA ARG A 3 0.71 -10.61 -0.10
C ARG A 3 1.24 -9.24 0.27
N ILE A 4 0.42 -8.20 0.14
CA ILE A 4 0.72 -6.88 0.71
C ILE A 4 -0.36 -6.51 1.72
N THR A 5 0.03 -5.83 2.77
CA THR A 5 -0.91 -5.30 3.77
C THR A 5 -0.49 -3.89 4.12
N VAL A 6 -1.45 -2.96 4.14
CA VAL A 6 -1.22 -1.58 4.55
C VAL A 6 -1.84 -1.39 5.92
N ASP A 7 -1.07 -0.89 6.88
CA ASP A 7 -1.58 -0.51 8.19
C ASP A 7 -2.17 0.91 8.14
N PRO A 8 -3.50 1.07 8.26
CA PRO A 8 -4.14 2.37 8.22
C PRO A 8 -3.73 3.27 9.39
N ASN A 9 -3.18 2.73 10.49
CA ASN A 9 -2.69 3.55 11.60
C ASN A 9 -1.39 4.27 11.26
N TYR A 10 -0.59 3.75 10.33
CA TYR A 10 0.67 4.37 9.91
C TYR A 10 0.53 5.13 8.59
N CYS A 11 -0.32 4.65 7.68
CA CYS A 11 -0.47 5.27 6.37
C CYS A 11 -1.04 6.70 6.43
N LYS A 12 -0.35 7.65 5.79
CA LYS A 12 -0.77 9.05 5.67
C LYS A 12 -1.35 9.43 4.30
N GLY A 13 -1.64 8.45 3.45
CA GLY A 13 -2.25 8.70 2.13
C GLY A 13 -1.36 9.50 1.16
N CYS A 14 -0.02 9.38 1.22
CA CYS A 14 0.88 10.17 0.38
C CYS A 14 0.96 9.74 -1.10
N GLY A 15 0.48 8.54 -1.45
CA GLY A 15 0.43 8.06 -2.84
C GLY A 15 1.74 7.50 -3.42
N LEU A 16 2.89 7.62 -2.76
CA LEU A 16 4.18 7.14 -3.31
C LEU A 16 4.19 5.65 -3.66
N CYS A 17 3.51 4.81 -2.87
CA CYS A 17 3.39 3.38 -3.14
C CYS A 17 2.52 3.07 -4.39
N ILE A 18 1.54 3.92 -4.69
CA ILE A 18 0.68 3.82 -5.89
C ILE A 18 1.53 4.06 -7.14
N GLU A 19 2.36 5.10 -7.12
CA GLU A 19 3.26 5.41 -8.22
C GLU A 19 4.31 4.31 -8.40
N ALA A 20 4.95 3.88 -7.31
CA ALA A 20 6.03 2.90 -7.34
C ALA A 20 5.59 1.48 -7.74
N CYS A 21 4.32 1.13 -7.57
CA CYS A 21 3.85 -0.21 -7.91
C CYS A 21 3.83 -0.42 -9.44
N PRO A 22 4.67 -1.32 -10.00
CA PRO A 22 4.71 -1.54 -11.46
C PRO A 22 3.45 -2.24 -11.98
N LYS A 23 2.73 -2.94 -11.10
CA LYS A 23 1.47 -3.62 -11.43
C LYS A 23 0.24 -2.74 -11.26
N LYS A 24 0.40 -1.53 -10.70
CA LYS A 24 -0.68 -0.56 -10.46
C LYS A 24 -1.88 -1.15 -9.70
N ILE A 25 -1.58 -1.96 -8.68
CA ILE A 25 -2.58 -2.66 -7.84
C ILE A 25 -2.82 -1.97 -6.49
N ILE A 26 -2.31 -0.74 -6.31
CA ILE A 26 -2.50 0.03 -5.08
C ILE A 26 -3.29 1.27 -5.44
N ARG A 27 -4.27 1.63 -4.62
CA ARG A 27 -5.12 2.82 -4.76
C ARG A 27 -5.33 3.48 -3.41
N PHE A 28 -5.95 4.64 -3.40
CA PHE A 28 -6.52 5.19 -2.17
C PHE A 28 -7.80 4.43 -1.81
N SER A 29 -7.95 4.12 -0.53
CA SER A 29 -9.17 3.56 0.04
C SER A 29 -10.29 4.58 -0.01
N GLU A 30 -11.52 4.10 -0.15
CA GLU A 30 -12.72 4.92 0.02
C GLU A 30 -12.96 5.27 1.49
N ASP A 31 -12.41 4.47 2.42
CA ASP A 31 -12.48 4.70 3.85
C ASP A 31 -11.45 5.75 4.31
N ILE A 32 -11.78 6.40 5.42
CA ILE A 32 -10.91 7.36 6.12
C ILE A 32 -10.41 6.71 7.42
N ASN A 33 -9.09 6.72 7.64
CA ASN A 33 -8.51 6.22 8.89
C ASN A 33 -8.71 7.20 10.07
N ALA A 34 -8.34 6.79 11.28
CA ALA A 34 -8.45 7.62 12.49
C ALA A 34 -7.66 8.95 12.43
N LYS A 35 -6.75 9.12 11.46
CA LYS A 35 -5.94 10.33 11.23
C LYS A 35 -6.52 11.25 10.16
N GLY A 36 -7.65 10.89 9.53
CA GLY A 36 -8.30 11.70 8.51
C GLY A 36 -7.78 11.48 7.09
N TYR A 37 -7.05 10.40 6.81
CA TYR A 37 -6.51 10.11 5.48
C TYR A 37 -7.28 8.99 4.78
N HIS A 38 -7.50 9.17 3.47
CA HIS A 38 -7.70 8.07 2.55
C HIS A 38 -6.39 7.29 2.44
N TYR A 39 -6.27 6.22 3.22
CA TYR A 39 -5.06 5.41 3.28
C TYR A 39 -4.88 4.59 1.99
N ALA A 40 -3.67 4.10 1.73
CA ALA A 40 -3.44 3.23 0.58
C ALA A 40 -3.99 1.82 0.84
N GLU A 41 -4.54 1.17 -0.17
CA GLU A 41 -4.99 -0.22 -0.10
C GLU A 41 -4.67 -0.97 -1.39
N CYS A 42 -4.60 -2.30 -1.29
CA CYS A 42 -4.38 -3.17 -2.44
C CYS A 42 -5.71 -3.50 -3.12
N SER A 43 -5.89 -3.10 -4.37
CA SER A 43 -7.10 -3.41 -5.15
C SER A 43 -7.08 -4.81 -5.77
N ASP A 44 -5.90 -5.36 -6.06
CA ASP A 44 -5.76 -6.70 -6.62
C ASP A 44 -4.55 -7.45 -6.06
N GLN A 45 -4.81 -8.25 -5.01
CA GLN A 45 -3.77 -9.02 -4.34
C GLN A 45 -3.18 -10.12 -5.22
N LYS A 46 -3.95 -10.65 -6.19
CA LYS A 46 -3.53 -11.79 -7.04
C LYS A 46 -2.45 -11.38 -8.03
N SER A 47 -2.48 -10.13 -8.48
CA SER A 47 -1.50 -9.56 -9.40
C SER A 47 -0.18 -9.14 -8.72
N CYS A 48 -0.06 -9.27 -7.39
CA CYS A 48 1.15 -8.93 -6.68
C CYS A 48 2.30 -9.91 -7.01
N ILE A 49 3.43 -9.36 -7.44
CA ILE A 49 4.66 -10.13 -7.76
C ILE A 49 5.70 -10.12 -6.63
N GLY A 50 5.40 -9.48 -5.49
CA GLY A 50 6.31 -9.46 -4.33
C GLY A 50 7.62 -8.70 -4.54
N CYS A 51 7.65 -7.68 -5.41
CA CYS A 51 8.86 -6.90 -5.73
C CYS A 51 9.34 -5.95 -4.62
N LYS A 52 8.50 -5.69 -3.61
CA LYS A 52 8.78 -4.84 -2.44
C LYS A 52 9.01 -3.34 -2.73
N LEU A 53 8.76 -2.84 -3.94
CA LEU A 53 8.91 -1.40 -4.23
C LEU A 53 7.97 -0.52 -3.38
N CYS A 54 6.73 -0.95 -3.15
CA CYS A 54 5.80 -0.24 -2.26
C CYS A 54 6.29 -0.20 -0.81
N TYR A 55 6.94 -1.25 -0.33
CA TYR A 55 7.55 -1.32 1.00
C TYR A 55 8.72 -0.34 1.13
N ILE A 56 9.65 -0.37 0.18
CA ILE A 56 10.88 0.44 0.21
C ILE A 56 10.57 1.93 0.07
N THR A 57 9.57 2.29 -0.74
CA THR A 57 9.21 3.70 -0.99
C THR A 57 8.38 4.32 0.12
N CYS A 58 7.78 3.51 1.02
CA CYS A 58 6.86 4.03 2.03
C CYS A 58 7.65 4.78 3.13
N PRO A 59 7.50 6.10 3.28
CA PRO A 59 8.26 6.87 4.26
C PRO A 59 7.81 6.59 5.71
N ASP A 60 6.59 6.09 5.89
CA ASP A 60 5.97 5.83 7.19
C ASP A 60 6.02 4.34 7.60
N VAL A 61 6.68 3.49 6.81
CA VAL A 61 6.79 2.03 7.06
C VAL A 61 5.42 1.36 7.27
N ALA A 62 4.40 1.86 6.56
CA ALA A 62 3.01 1.43 6.72
C ALA A 62 2.65 0.15 5.94
N ILE A 63 3.59 -0.45 5.21
CA ILE A 63 3.31 -1.55 4.28
C ILE A 63 4.14 -2.77 4.67
N THR A 64 3.53 -3.95 4.68
CA THR A 64 4.18 -5.25 4.84
C THR A 64 4.05 -6.05 3.55
N VAL A 65 5.09 -6.82 3.19
CA VAL A 65 5.09 -7.71 2.01
C VAL A 65 5.53 -9.12 2.41
N GLU A 66 4.61 -10.08 2.30
CA GLU A 66 4.81 -11.50 2.60
C GLU A 66 4.91 -12.32 1.30
N LYS A 67 5.54 -13.50 1.31
CA LYS A 67 5.77 -14.34 0.11
C LYS A 67 5.09 -15.70 0.23
#